data_AF-A0A429DS63-F1
#
_entry.id   AF-A0A429DS63-F1
#
_cell.length_a   1.000
_cell.length_b   1.000
_cell.length_c   1.000
_cell.angle_alpha   90.00
_cell.angle_beta   90.00
_cell.angle_gamma   90.00
#
_symmetry.space_group_name_H-M   'P 1'
#
loop_
_entity.id
_entity.type
_entity.pdbx_description
1 polymer ?
#
loop_
_entity_poly.entity_id
_entity_poly.type
_entity_poly.pdbx_seq_one_letter_code
_entity_poly.pdbx_strand_id
1 'polypeptide(L)'
;MAKTTQLDPAEIDVQAGRHETTADNIIQQLDQLKVQVDATLAGSGSAATKALASTCENWISGLKRTILADLTAMAGYIRKEAKGQDEQDRTAQQTITSVPMETSSFLGA
;
A
#
# COMPACT_ATOMS: atom_id res chain seq x y z
N MET A 1 22.83 20.73 7.89
CA MET A 1 22.55 19.42 7.28
C MET A 1 21.34 19.60 6.38
N ALA A 2 21.50 19.43 5.06
CA ALA A 2 20.38 19.53 4.14
C ALA A 2 19.36 18.47 4.52
N LYS A 3 18.15 18.87 4.92
CA LYS A 3 17.01 17.96 4.95
C LYS A 3 16.72 17.63 3.50
N THR A 4 17.30 16.54 3.02
CA THR A 4 16.83 15.89 1.81
C THR A 4 15.35 15.60 2.05
N THR A 5 14.53 15.93 1.06
CA THR A 5 13.09 15.68 1.04
C THR A 5 12.76 14.19 0.98
N GLN A 6 13.78 13.32 0.88
CA GLN A 6 13.63 11.87 0.88
C GLN A 6 13.02 11.38 2.19
N LEU A 7 11.85 10.79 2.08
CA LEU A 7 11.39 9.78 3.03
C LEU A 7 12.39 8.62 3.02
N ASP A 8 12.72 8.08 4.20
CA ASP A 8 13.65 6.96 4.32
C ASP A 8 13.09 5.74 3.56
N PRO A 9 13.81 5.18 2.58
CA PRO A 9 13.38 3.97 1.87
C PRO A 9 13.00 2.82 2.81
N ALA A 10 13.66 2.71 3.96
CA ALA A 10 13.32 1.70 4.97
C ALA A 10 11.94 1.96 5.59
N GLU A 11 11.56 3.22 5.84
CA GLU A 11 10.23 3.57 6.34
C GLU A 11 9.13 3.34 5.31
N ILE A 12 9.43 3.58 4.03
CA ILE A 12 8.54 3.34 2.89
C ILE A 12 8.27 1.84 2.73
N ASP A 13 9.32 1.01 2.76
CA ASP A 13 9.18 -0.44 2.69
C ASP A 13 8.47 -1.01 3.92
N VAL A 14 8.69 -0.45 5.11
CA VAL A 14 7.94 -0.82 6.31
C VAL A 14 6.46 -0.52 6.14
N GLN A 15 6.08 0.62 5.56
CA GLN A 15 4.67 0.93 5.31
C GLN A 15 4.04 0.05 4.22
N ALA A 16 4.75 -0.21 3.13
CA ALA A 16 4.29 -1.15 2.11
C ALA A 16 4.09 -2.56 2.71
N GLY A 17 5.03 -3.02 3.54
CA GLY A 17 4.94 -4.30 4.24
C GLY A 17 3.79 -4.36 5.26
N ARG A 18 3.41 -3.24 5.88
CA ARG A 18 2.20 -3.17 6.74
C ARG A 18 0.93 -3.41 5.93
N HIS A 19 0.81 -2.82 4.74
CA HIS A 19 -0.34 -3.05 3.87
C HIS A 19 -0.43 -4.51 3.40
N GLU A 20 0.71 -5.14 3.08
CA GLU A 20 0.79 -6.57 2.75
C GLU A 20 0.38 -7.44 3.97
N THR A 21 0.88 -7.13 5.16
CA THR A 21 0.51 -7.84 6.40
C THR A 21 -0.98 -7.68 6.74
N THR A 22 -1.55 -6.49 6.53
CA THR A 22 -2.99 -6.24 6.72
C THR A 22 -3.81 -7.06 5.73
N ALA A 23 -3.37 -7.19 4.48
CA ALA A 23 -4.03 -8.02 3.48
C ALA A 23 -4.09 -9.49 3.93
N ASP A 24 -2.98 -10.03 4.40
CA ASP A 24 -2.89 -11.41 4.89
C ASP A 24 -3.80 -11.65 6.11
N ASN A 25 -3.83 -10.72 7.06
CA ASN A 25 -4.71 -10.80 8.22
C ASN A 25 -6.20 -10.81 7.82
N ILE A 26 -6.59 -9.98 6.84
CA ILE A 26 -7.96 -9.95 6.33
C ILE A 26 -8.29 -11.29 5.66
N ILE A 27 -7.39 -11.87 4.87
CA ILE A 27 -7.60 -13.20 4.26
C ILE A 27 -7.86 -14.24 5.35
N GLN A 28 -7.04 -14.27 6.40
CA GLN A 28 -7.21 -15.23 7.51
C GLN A 28 -8.56 -15.08 8.20
N GLN A 29 -8.99 -13.85 8.47
CA GLN A 29 -10.30 -13.58 9.08
C GLN A 29 -11.46 -14.01 8.17
N LEU A 30 -11.36 -13.79 6.87
CA LEU A 30 -12.38 -14.23 5.90
C LEU A 30 -12.46 -15.76 5.82
N ASP A 31 -11.32 -16.45 5.86
CA ASP A 31 -11.30 -17.92 5.86
C ASP A 31 -11.88 -18.48 7.16
N GLN A 32 -11.62 -17.86 8.32
CA GLN A 32 -12.27 -18.21 9.59
C GLN A 32 -13.78 -18.00 9.54
N LEU A 33 -14.25 -16.89 8.97
CA LEU A 33 -15.68 -16.62 8.80
C LEU A 33 -16.35 -17.70 7.95
N LYS A 34 -15.72 -18.11 6.84
CA LYS A 34 -16.23 -19.18 5.99
C LYS A 34 -16.42 -20.48 6.78
N VAL A 35 -15.41 -20.87 7.57
CA VAL A 35 -15.49 -22.06 8.42
C VAL A 35 -16.66 -21.99 9.41
N GLN A 36 -16.89 -20.84 10.04
CA GLN A 36 -18.02 -20.65 10.98
C GLN A 36 -19.39 -20.73 10.29
N VAL A 37 -19.51 -20.17 9.08
CA VAL A 37 -20.73 -20.25 8.29
C VAL A 37 -21.00 -21.68 7.82
N ASP A 38 -19.98 -22.39 7.34
CA ASP A 38 -20.10 -23.79 6.93
C ASP A 38 -20.48 -24.70 8.10
N ALA A 39 -19.92 -24.48 9.30
CA ALA A 39 -20.31 -25.16 10.52
C ALA A 39 -21.78 -24.88 10.91
N THR A 40 -22.24 -23.65 10.72
CA THR A 40 -23.64 -23.26 10.97
C THR A 40 -24.61 -23.92 9.99
N LEU A 41 -24.21 -24.10 8.72
CA LEU A 41 -24.99 -24.87 7.75
C LEU A 41 -25.08 -26.35 8.09
N ALA A 42 -23.97 -26.94 8.55
CA ALA A 42 -23.96 -28.33 8.98
C ALA A 42 -24.95 -28.56 10.14
N GLY A 43 -25.14 -27.57 11.02
CA GLY A 43 -26.10 -27.61 12.12
C GLY A 43 -27.53 -27.18 11.76
N SER A 44 -27.76 -26.52 10.62
CA SER A 44 -29.07 -25.98 10.25
C SER A 44 -29.28 -25.98 8.73
N GLY A 45 -30.08 -26.93 8.24
CA GLY A 45 -30.43 -27.08 6.82
C GLY A 45 -31.52 -26.10 6.32
N SER A 46 -31.86 -25.07 7.09
CA SER A 46 -32.92 -24.13 6.73
C SER A 46 -32.59 -23.34 5.46
N ALA A 47 -33.62 -22.92 4.72
CA ALA A 47 -33.45 -22.07 3.54
C ALA A 47 -32.74 -20.74 3.88
N ALA A 48 -32.94 -20.21 5.09
CA ALA A 48 -32.27 -19.02 5.58
C ALA A 48 -30.76 -19.24 5.78
N THR A 49 -30.35 -20.40 6.31
CA THR A 49 -28.93 -20.74 6.48
C THR A 49 -28.22 -20.90 5.14
N LYS A 50 -28.90 -21.48 4.14
CA LYS A 50 -28.37 -21.59 2.77
C LYS A 50 -28.21 -20.23 2.09
N ALA A 51 -29.18 -19.34 2.26
CA ALA A 51 -29.10 -17.96 1.76
C ALA A 51 -27.97 -17.17 2.44
N LEU A 52 -27.75 -17.38 3.74
CA LEU A 52 -26.64 -16.81 4.49
C LEU A 52 -25.29 -17.28 3.93
N ALA A 53 -25.12 -18.58 3.63
CA ALA A 53 -23.91 -19.10 2.99
C ALA A 53 -23.60 -18.41 1.66
N SER A 54 -24.59 -18.36 0.77
CA SER A 54 -24.41 -17.78 -0.56
C SER A 54 -24.07 -16.29 -0.46
N THR A 55 -24.70 -15.57 0.45
CA THR A 55 -24.38 -14.15 0.72
C THR A 55 -22.96 -13.99 1.27
N CYS A 56 -22.55 -14.88 2.19
CA CYS A 56 -21.21 -14.85 2.76
C CYS A 56 -20.12 -15.16 1.72
N GLU A 57 -20.34 -16.16 0.84
CA GLU A 57 -19.43 -16.44 -0.27
C GLU A 57 -19.28 -15.25 -1.21
N ASN A 58 -20.40 -14.66 -1.65
CA ASN A 58 -20.36 -13.49 -2.52
C ASN A 58 -19.64 -12.31 -1.87
N TRP A 59 -19.87 -12.10 -0.57
CA TRP A 59 -19.20 -11.05 0.20
C TRP A 59 -17.70 -11.32 0.32
N ILE A 60 -17.28 -12.52 0.71
CA ILE A 60 -15.87 -12.92 0.81
C ILE A 60 -15.16 -12.77 -0.55
N SER A 61 -15.77 -13.25 -1.63
CA SER A 61 -15.22 -13.13 -2.98
C SER A 61 -15.10 -11.67 -3.43
N GLY A 62 -16.10 -10.84 -3.14
CA GLY A 62 -16.05 -9.40 -3.40
C GLY A 62 -14.94 -8.71 -2.61
N LEU A 63 -14.83 -9.00 -1.31
CA LEU A 63 -13.83 -8.43 -0.43
C LEU A 63 -12.41 -8.82 -0.82
N LYS A 64 -12.16 -10.12 -1.08
CA LYS A 64 -10.86 -10.59 -1.56
C LYS A 64 -10.48 -9.89 -2.86
N ARG A 65 -11.43 -9.67 -3.78
CA ARG A 65 -11.14 -8.99 -5.04
C ARG A 65 -10.81 -7.51 -4.84
N THR A 66 -11.59 -6.79 -4.03
CA THR A 66 -11.45 -5.33 -3.89
C THR A 66 -10.32 -4.96 -2.93
N ILE A 67 -10.32 -5.51 -1.72
CA ILE A 67 -9.34 -5.11 -0.68
C ILE A 67 -7.94 -5.53 -1.06
N LEU A 68 -7.73 -6.74 -1.61
CA LEU A 68 -6.40 -7.17 -2.02
C LEU A 68 -5.88 -6.35 -3.19
N ALA A 69 -6.75 -6.03 -4.16
CA ALA A 69 -6.37 -5.17 -5.27
C ALA A 69 -5.99 -3.76 -4.79
N ASP A 70 -6.77 -3.18 -3.87
CA ASP A 70 -6.53 -1.84 -3.34
C ASP A 70 -5.27 -1.78 -2.47
N LEU A 71 -5.05 -2.77 -1.60
CA LEU A 71 -3.85 -2.84 -0.75
C LEU A 71 -2.58 -3.07 -1.59
N THR A 72 -2.67 -3.93 -2.60
CA THR A 72 -1.56 -4.17 -3.53
C THR A 72 -1.27 -2.93 -4.38
N ALA A 73 -2.31 -2.23 -4.84
CA ALA A 73 -2.17 -0.98 -5.58
C ALA A 73 -1.54 0.11 -4.70
N MET A 74 -1.97 0.26 -3.44
CA MET A 74 -1.38 1.20 -2.49
C MET A 74 0.10 0.92 -2.22
N ALA A 75 0.48 -0.34 -1.97
CA ALA A 75 1.88 -0.73 -1.82
C ALA A 75 2.70 -0.40 -3.08
N GLY A 76 2.12 -0.63 -4.27
CA GLY A 76 2.72 -0.25 -5.55
C GLY A 76 2.90 1.26 -5.72
N TYR A 77 1.89 2.06 -5.35
CA TYR A 77 1.96 3.52 -5.41
C TYR A 77 3.00 4.07 -4.43
N ILE A 78 3.05 3.56 -3.20
CA ILE A 78 4.04 3.97 -2.19
C ILE A 78 5.47 3.72 -2.70
N ARG A 79 5.73 2.54 -3.25
CA ARG A 79 7.04 2.20 -3.85
C ARG A 79 7.37 3.03 -5.09
N LYS A 80 6.37 3.39 -5.89
CA LYS A 80 6.55 4.21 -7.10
C LYS A 80 6.85 5.67 -6.75
N GLU A 81 6.13 6.23 -5.78
CA GLU A 81 6.34 7.60 -5.31
C GLU A 81 7.74 7.76 -4.72
N ALA A 82 8.21 6.77 -3.96
CA ALA A 82 9.58 6.70 -3.45
C ALA A 82 10.63 6.84 -4.57
N LYS A 83 10.48 6.06 -5.65
CA LYS A 83 11.37 6.12 -6.81
C LYS A 83 11.28 7.47 -7.54
N GLY A 84 10.09 8.06 -7.60
CA GLY A 84 9.87 9.36 -8.22
C GLY A 84 10.59 10.50 -7.48
N GLN A 85 10.63 10.44 -6.14
CA GLN A 85 11.36 11.40 -5.31
C GLN A 85 12.88 11.30 -5.55
N ASP A 86 13.45 10.10 -5.63
CA ASP A 86 14.88 9.92 -5.93
C ASP A 86 15.29 10.51 -7.28
N GLU A 87 14.45 10.33 -8.31
CA GLU A 87 14.70 10.87 -9.66
C GLU A 87 14.62 12.41 -9.67
N GLN A 88 13.65 12.98 -8.96
CA GLN A 88 13.51 14.44 -8.80
C GLN A 88 14.68 15.03 -8.03
N ASP A 89 15.11 14.41 -6.93
CA ASP A 89 16.24 14.88 -6.13
C ASP A 89 17.57 14.78 -6.90
N ARG A 90 17.77 13.72 -7.68
CA ARG A 90 18.93 13.61 -8.58
C ARG A 90 18.94 14.73 -9.61
N THR A 91 17.79 15.02 -10.22
CA THR A 91 17.64 16.11 -11.20
C THR A 91 17.86 17.48 -10.55
N ALA A 92 17.31 17.69 -9.36
CA ALA A 92 17.49 18.92 -8.59
C ALA A 92 18.95 19.12 -8.17
N GLN A 93 19.65 18.07 -7.70
CA GLN A 93 21.07 18.13 -7.38
C GLN A 93 21.93 18.43 -8.60
N GLN A 94 21.67 17.79 -9.75
CA GLN A 94 22.36 18.09 -11.00
C GLN A 94 22.12 19.55 -11.41
N THR A 95 20.87 20.02 -11.30
CA THR A 95 20.53 21.42 -11.59
C THR A 95 21.30 22.36 -10.67
N ILE A 96 21.24 22.17 -9.35
CA ILE A 96 21.95 22.98 -8.35
C ILE A 96 23.47 22.98 -8.58
N THR A 97 24.07 21.82 -8.82
CA THR A 97 25.52 21.71 -9.07
C THR A 97 25.94 22.27 -10.44
N SER A 98 25.00 22.38 -11.39
CA SER A 98 25.21 23.01 -12.69
C SER A 98 24.90 24.51 -12.70
N VAL A 99 24.30 25.08 -11.65
CA VAL A 99 24.13 26.53 -11.53
C VAL A 99 25.52 27.14 -11.35
N PRO A 100 25.98 28.02 -12.25
CA PRO A 100 27.23 28.73 -12.05
C PRO A 100 27.11 29.54 -10.75
N MET A 101 28.00 29.31 -9.79
CA MET A 101 28.13 30.21 -8.65
C MET A 101 28.55 31.57 -9.21
N GLU A 102 27.62 32.52 -9.29
CA GLU A 102 27.95 33.92 -9.59
C GLU A 102 28.77 34.50 -8.43
N THR A 103 30.08 34.22 -8.41
CA THR A 103 31.06 34.95 -7.59
C THR A 103 31.46 36.28 -8.23
N SER A 104 30.90 36.62 -9.39
CA SER A 104 31.26 37.77 -10.21
C SER A 104 30.72 39.11 -9.72
N SER A 105 29.87 39.16 -8.68
CA SER A 105 29.30 40.43 -8.17
C SER A 105 29.66 40.78 -6.72
N PHE A 106 30.50 39.99 -6.03
CA PHE A 106 30.92 40.30 -4.64
C PHE A 106 32.32 40.92 -4.52
N LEU A 107 33.13 40.91 -5.59
CA LEU A 107 34.45 41.57 -5.63
C LEU A 107 34.53 42.62 -6.76
N GLY A 108 33.46 43.37 -6.98
CA GLY A 108 33.50 44.55 -7.84
C GLY A 108 34.11 45.74 -7.11
N ALA A 109 35.43 45.94 -7.27
CA ALA A 109 36.14 47.24 -7.22
C ALA A 109 37.56 47.07 -7.76
#